data_AF-A0A662Q5B2-F1
#
_entry.id   AF-A0A662Q5B2-F1
#
_cell.length_a   1.000
_cell.length_b   1.000
_cell.length_c   1.000
_cell.angle_alpha   90.00
_cell.angle_beta   90.00
_cell.angle_gamma   90.00
#
_symmetry.space_group_name_H-M   'P 1'
#
loop_
_entity.id
_entity.type
_entity.pdbx_description
1 polymer ?
#
loop_
_entity_poly.entity_id
_entity_poly.type
_entity_poly.pdbx_seq_one_letter_code
_entity_poly.pdbx_strand_id
1 'polypeptide(L)' 'MFEILAEDLLGRIGRIRTRGGRVAETPLFLPVINPATQDIPASWMRNELGAEAVIT' A
#
# COMPACT_ATOMS: atom_id res chain seq x y z
N MET A 1 -6.58 7.47 10.08
CA MET A 1 -7.90 7.94 9.60
C MET A 1 -8.10 7.38 8.20
N PHE A 2 -9.29 6.88 7.89
CA PHE A 2 -9.66 6.42 6.56
C PHE A 2 -10.87 7.21 6.08
N GLU A 3 -10.87 7.64 4.83
CA GLU A 3 -11.98 8.36 4.20
C GLU A 3 -12.28 7.76 2.82
N ILE A 4 -13.53 7.85 2.38
CA ILE A 4 -13.97 7.39 1.06
C ILE A 4 -13.94 8.59 0.11
N LEU A 5 -13.32 8.42 -1.06
CA LEU A 5 -13.22 9.45 -2.10
C LEU A 5 -14.21 9.22 -3.25
N ALA A 6 -14.45 7.96 -3.60
CA ALA A 6 -15.39 7.56 -4.65
C ALA A 6 -15.92 6.14 -4.39
N GLU A 7 -17.11 5.83 -4.87
CA GLU A 7 -17.78 4.54 -4.69
C GLU A 7 -18.39 4.07 -6.01
N ASP A 8 -18.34 2.76 -6.26
CA ASP A 8 -19.06 2.09 -7.33
C ASP A 8 -19.44 0.67 -6.87
N LEU A 9 -20.73 0.34 -6.93
CA LEU A 9 -21.33 -0.85 -6.32
C LEU A 9 -20.94 -1.00 -4.84
N LEU A 10 -20.20 -2.06 -4.49
CA LEU A 10 -19.66 -2.31 -3.13
C LEU A 10 -18.16 -1.97 -3.03
N GLY A 11 -17.55 -1.51 -4.12
CA GLY A 11 -16.18 -1.06 -4.19
C GLY A 11 -16.05 0.40 -3.77
N ARG A 12 -14.85 0.76 -3.29
CA ARG A 12 -14.55 2.15 -2.91
C ARG A 12 -13.09 2.50 -3.16
N ILE A 13 -12.90 3.70 -3.70
CA ILE A 13 -11.62 4.40 -3.64
C ILE A 13 -11.58 5.14 -2.32
N GLY A 14 -10.52 4.94 -1.55
CA GLY A 14 -10.39 5.52 -0.23
C GLY A 14 -8.99 6.05 0.02
N ARG A 15 -8.85 6.93 1.00
CA ARG A 15 -7.56 7.48 1.40
C ARG A 15 -7.29 7.09 2.84
N ILE A 16 -6.15 6.44 3.07
CA ILE A 16 -5.70 6.07 4.41
C ILE A 16 -4.54 6.97 4.83
N ARG A 17 -4.67 7.61 6.00
CA ARG A 17 -3.58 8.32 6.68
C ARG A 17 -3.09 7.49 7.86
N THR A 18 -1.83 7.08 7.78
CA THR A 18 -1.12 6.38 8.86
C THR A 18 -0.82 7.32 10.03
N ARG A 19 -0.52 6.75 11.21
CA ARG A 19 -0.12 7.55 12.39
C ARG A 19 1.11 8.42 12.12
N GLY A 20 2.02 7.97 11.25
CA GLY A 20 3.22 8.72 10.85
C GLY A 20 2.97 9.78 9.78
N GLY A 21 1.72 10.09 9.45
CA GLY A 21 1.37 11.15 8.51
C GLY A 21 1.40 10.75 7.02
N ARG A 22 1.93 9.56 6.68
CA ARG A 22 1.89 9.03 5.30
C ARG A 22 0.46 8.79 4.86
N VAL A 23 0.19 9.08 3.59
CA VAL A 23 -1.09 8.97 2.93
C VAL A 23 -0.95 8.00 1.76
N ALA A 24 -1.92 7.10 1.58
CA ALA A 24 -2.01 6.20 0.43
C ALA A 24 -3.47 6.07 -0.03
N GLU A 25 -3.68 5.73 -1.29
CA GLU A 25 -5.00 5.45 -1.86
C GLU A 25 -5.30 3.94 -1.84
N THR A 26 -6.57 3.58 -1.66
CA THR A 26 -7.07 2.20 -1.74
C THR A 26 -7.96 2.05 -2.97
N PRO A 27 -8.01 0.89 -3.64
CA PRO A 27 -7.40 -0.40 -3.27
C PRO A 27 -5.87 -0.38 -3.35
N LEU A 28 -5.22 -0.87 -2.29
CA LEU A 28 -3.77 -0.81 -2.15
C LEU A 28 -3.16 -2.21 -2.23
N PHE A 29 -2.13 -2.37 -3.07
CA PHE A 29 -1.36 -3.60 -3.15
C PHE A 29 -0.18 -3.56 -2.15
N LEU A 30 -0.03 -4.61 -1.34
CA LEU A 30 0.99 -4.73 -0.31
C LEU A 30 1.82 -6.00 -0.52
N PRO A 31 2.95 -5.93 -1.24
CA PRO A 31 3.87 -7.04 -1.38
C PRO A 31 4.37 -7.53 -0.02
N VAL A 32 4.55 -8.85 0.11
CA VAL A 32 5.15 -9.47 1.28
C VAL A 32 6.67 -9.46 1.14
N ILE A 33 7.36 -9.00 2.17
CA ILE A 33 8.81 -9.17 2.36
C ILE A 33 9.01 -10.27 3.39
N ASN A 34 9.67 -11.36 3.01
CA ASN A 34 10.09 -12.35 3.99
C ASN A 34 11.27 -11.78 4.81
N PRO A 35 11.17 -11.63 6.14
CA PRO A 35 12.27 -11.09 6.94
C PRO A 35 13.49 -12.01 7.00
N ALA A 36 13.33 -13.31 6.77
CA ALA A 36 14.45 -14.26 6.73
C ALA A 36 15.22 -14.21 5.42
N THR A 37 14.51 -14.02 4.29
CA THR A 37 15.10 -14.00 2.95
C THR A 37 14.53 -12.84 2.15
N GLN A 38 15.34 -11.80 1.94
CA GLN A 38 14.94 -10.59 1.19
C GLN A 38 15.40 -10.67 -0.27
N ASP A 39 14.93 -11.69 -0.99
CA ASP A 39 15.37 -11.99 -2.37
C ASP A 39 15.05 -10.84 -3.34
N ILE A 40 13.97 -10.10 -3.08
CA ILE A 40 13.60 -8.87 -3.77
C ILE A 40 13.61 -7.73 -2.75
N PRO A 41 14.44 -6.68 -2.93
CA PRO A 41 14.51 -5.58 -1.97
C PRO A 41 13.28 -4.68 -2.07
N ALA A 42 12.90 -4.05 -0.95
CA ALA A 42 11.77 -3.13 -0.88
C ALA A 42 11.87 -1.96 -1.88
N SER A 43 13.10 -1.51 -2.19
CA SER A 43 13.36 -0.46 -3.19
C SER A 43 12.95 -0.90 -4.59
N TRP A 44 13.18 -2.16 -4.95
CA TRP A 44 12.76 -2.70 -6.24
C TRP A 44 11.24 -2.75 -6.32
N MET A 45 10.55 -3.21 -5.26
CA MET A 45 9.08 -3.22 -5.22
C MET A 45 8.49 -1.81 -5.37
N ARG A 46 9.12 -0.80 -4.75
CA ARG A 46 8.73 0.61 -4.93
C ARG A 46 8.90 1.07 -6.37
N ASN A 47 10.08 0.83 -6.96
CA ASN A 47 10.46 1.40 -8.24
C ASN A 47 9.79 0.70 -9.42
N GLU A 48 9.66 -0.63 -9.36
CA GLU A 48 9.20 -1.44 -10.48
C GLU A 48 7.71 -1.80 -10.37
N LEU A 49 7.16 -1.94 -9.16
CA LEU A 49 5.73 -2.26 -8.95
C LEU A 49 4.89 -1.05 -8.54
N GLY A 50 5.52 0.10 -8.26
CA GLY A 50 4.82 1.26 -7.72
C GLY A 50 4.25 1.03 -6.31
N ALA A 51 4.78 0.06 -5.56
CA ALA A 51 4.26 -0.28 -4.24
C ALA A 51 4.51 0.86 -3.23
N GLU A 52 3.45 1.51 -2.75
CA GLU A 52 3.53 2.60 -1.77
C GLU A 52 3.85 2.10 -0.35
N ALA A 53 3.52 0.84 -0.07
CA ALA A 53 3.76 0.15 1.19
C ALA A 53 3.97 -1.35 0.97
N VAL A 54 4.45 -2.04 2.01
CA VAL A 54 4.73 -3.48 2.04
C VAL A 54 4.25 -4.07 3.36
N ILE A 55 4.13 -5.39 3.42
CA ILE A 55 3.94 -6.14 4.66
C ILE A 55 5.16 -7.05 4.87
N THR A 56 5.54 -7.29 6.13
CA THR A 56 6.73 -8.09 6.51
C THR A 56 6.33 -9.12 7.55
#